data_AF-A0A0N0NCP0-F1
#
_entry.id   AF-A0A0N0NCP0-F1
#
_cell.length_a   1.000
_cell.length_b   1.000
_cell.length_c   1.000
_cell.angle_alpha   90.00
_cell.angle_beta   90.00
_cell.angle_gamma   90.00
#
_symmetry.space_group_name_H-M   'P 1'
#
loop_
_entity.id
_entity.type
_entity.pdbx_description
1 polymer ?
#
loop_
_entity_poly.entity_id
_entity_poly.type
_entity_poly.pdbx_seq_one_letter_code
_entity_poly.pdbx_strand_id
1 'polypeptide(L)'
;MLRAHDPGVRVASLRGVDAAYLVLTGTDLSICLFVGAFHLDQLRLEGRCTFAYAPSGIHWRHKIWPYRWTHRRTLAEEHHWRALVADNPAPPRGWQTGPNHPDPGIAPGLDDVAAAYRQLRKAFEDGKNEPGAADFYYGEMEMRRHDRAESPAGERGLLWAYWLISGYGLRASRALACLGVAMAVTVLALALWGLPTNAPSSHSVGTLTGTTIALTTDSPAPVLTTPMRHRLTAQRVESASRVVVNSVVFRSAGQNLTTTGSFIEMVSRILEPVLLALAVLAVRSRVKR
;
A
#
# COMPACT_ATOMS: atom_id res chain seq x y z
N MET A 1 -8.34 29.69 -9.85
CA MET A 1 -7.61 30.83 -9.29
C MET A 1 -7.52 30.67 -7.78
N LEU A 2 -6.39 30.19 -7.27
CA LEU A 2 -6.07 30.24 -5.84
C LEU A 2 -4.91 31.21 -5.71
N ARG A 3 -5.13 32.29 -4.95
CA ARG A 3 -4.16 33.36 -4.68
C ARG A 3 -2.82 32.73 -4.31
N ALA A 4 -1.82 32.91 -5.18
CA ALA A 4 -0.43 32.84 -4.76
C ALA A 4 -0.26 33.96 -3.72
N HIS A 5 -0.33 33.60 -2.44
CA HIS A 5 0.09 34.49 -1.38
C HIS A 5 1.59 34.64 -1.54
N ASP A 6 2.05 35.87 -1.69
CA ASP A 6 3.47 36.19 -1.75
C ASP A 6 4.10 35.74 -0.43
N PRO A 7 4.93 34.70 -0.41
CA PRO A 7 5.65 34.35 0.80
C PRO A 7 6.70 35.45 0.98
N GLY A 8 6.46 36.36 1.91
CA GLY A 8 7.36 37.50 2.12
C GLY A 8 8.81 37.09 2.39
N VAL A 9 9.06 35.84 2.82
CA VAL A 9 10.39 35.27 3.05
C VAL A 9 10.45 33.82 2.58
N ARG A 10 11.50 33.50 1.81
CA ARG A 10 11.82 32.15 1.33
C ARG A 10 13.16 31.69 1.87
N VAL A 11 13.22 30.45 2.35
CA VAL A 11 14.47 29.81 2.78
C VAL A 11 15.01 28.96 1.63
N ALA A 12 16.25 29.23 1.22
CA ALA A 12 16.89 28.50 0.13
C ALA A 12 17.57 27.20 0.59
N SER A 13 18.11 27.16 1.81
CA SER A 13 18.87 26.03 2.32
C SER A 13 18.95 26.05 3.84
N LEU A 14 18.89 24.86 4.44
CA LEU A 14 19.24 24.55 5.83
C LEU A 14 20.47 23.63 5.91
N ARG A 15 21.20 23.42 4.81
CA ARG A 15 22.40 22.59 4.80
C ARG A 15 23.45 23.16 5.75
N GLY A 16 23.97 22.31 6.64
CA GLY A 16 24.95 22.69 7.67
C GLY A 16 24.36 23.46 8.85
N VAL A 17 23.04 23.67 8.90
CA VAL A 17 22.35 24.35 10.01
C VAL A 17 21.98 23.32 11.07
N ASP A 18 22.17 23.67 12.34
CA ASP A 18 21.59 22.95 13.46
C ASP A 18 20.15 23.42 13.71
N ALA A 19 19.18 22.55 13.47
CA ALA A 19 17.76 22.85 13.55
C ALA A 19 17.15 22.64 14.94
N ALA A 20 17.96 22.27 15.96
CA ALA A 20 17.50 21.99 17.33
C ALA A 20 16.62 23.09 17.94
N TYR A 21 16.97 24.36 17.69
CA TYR A 21 16.24 25.53 18.19
C TYR A 21 15.74 26.42 17.05
N LEU A 22 15.67 25.89 15.83
CA LEU A 22 15.23 26.64 14.67
C LEU A 22 13.70 26.65 14.60
N VAL A 23 13.12 27.84 14.63
CA VAL A 23 11.68 28.07 14.43
C VAL A 23 11.50 28.85 13.14
N LEU A 24 10.78 28.28 12.18
CA LEU A 24 10.43 28.95 10.93
C LEU A 24 8.92 29.22 10.93
N THR A 25 8.55 30.49 10.78
CA THR A 25 7.15 30.93 10.84
C THR A 25 6.71 31.53 9.52
N GLY A 26 5.71 30.92 8.87
CA GLY A 26 5.11 31.47 7.65
C GLY A 26 6.08 31.63 6.47
N THR A 27 7.12 30.78 6.40
CA THR A 27 8.15 30.84 5.36
C THR A 27 7.87 29.91 4.20
N ASP A 28 8.36 30.28 3.02
CA ASP A 28 8.37 29.38 1.87
C ASP A 28 9.60 28.49 1.87
N LEU A 29 9.35 27.18 1.92
CA LEU A 29 10.31 26.09 1.93
C LEU A 29 10.27 25.28 0.64
N SER A 30 9.56 25.73 -0.40
CA SER A 30 9.35 24.93 -1.61
C SER A 30 10.62 24.58 -2.37
N ILE A 31 11.66 25.40 -2.25
CA ILE A 31 12.98 25.16 -2.86
C ILE A 31 14.06 24.89 -1.80
N CYS A 32 13.67 24.78 -0.53
CA CYS A 32 14.61 24.67 0.57
C CYS A 32 15.33 23.33 0.54
N LEU A 33 16.65 23.37 0.57
CA LEU A 33 17.48 22.18 0.77
C LEU A 33 17.55 21.82 2.25
N PHE A 34 17.14 20.61 2.60
CA PHE A 34 17.15 20.04 3.94
C PHE A 34 18.27 19.03 4.17
N VAL A 35 18.81 18.42 3.11
CA VAL A 35 19.88 17.43 3.25
C VAL A 35 21.14 18.10 3.80
N GLY A 36 21.72 17.46 4.82
CA GLY A 36 22.88 17.97 5.55
C GLY A 36 22.54 18.96 6.67
N ALA A 37 21.26 19.15 7.01
CA ALA A 37 20.85 19.79 8.26
C ALA A 37 21.05 18.83 9.45
N PHE A 38 21.40 19.38 10.61
CA PHE A 38 21.53 18.64 11.86
C PHE A 38 20.26 18.82 12.71
N HIS A 39 19.87 17.79 13.47
CA HIS A 39 18.67 17.79 14.32
C HIS A 39 17.39 18.27 13.61
N LEU A 40 17.20 17.88 12.34
CA LEU A 40 16.05 18.29 11.56
C LEU A 40 14.72 17.79 12.15
N ASP A 41 14.78 16.76 13.00
CA ASP A 41 13.66 16.27 13.78
C ASP A 41 13.18 17.21 14.88
N GLN A 42 13.97 18.21 15.25
CA GLN A 42 13.63 19.23 16.25
C GLN A 42 13.18 20.56 15.61
N LEU A 43 13.20 20.66 14.27
CA LEU A 43 12.75 21.84 13.54
C LEU A 43 11.28 22.16 13.86
N ARG A 44 11.02 23.40 14.29
CA ARG A 44 9.65 23.86 14.52
C ARG A 44 9.16 24.70 13.36
N LEU A 45 8.03 24.29 12.79
CA LEU A 45 7.34 25.02 11.73
C LEU A 45 6.02 25.57 12.26
N GLU A 46 5.95 26.89 12.37
CA GLU A 46 4.77 27.59 12.88
C GLU A 46 4.06 28.37 11.78
N GLY A 47 2.75 28.51 11.90
CA GLY A 47 1.94 29.15 10.86
C GLY A 47 1.91 28.37 9.54
N ARG A 48 1.84 29.08 8.41
CA ARG A 48 1.71 28.48 7.07
C ARG A 48 3.07 28.39 6.38
N CYS A 49 3.84 27.35 6.70
CA CYS A 49 5.04 27.01 5.93
C CYS A 49 4.67 26.21 4.67
N THR A 50 5.14 26.66 3.51
CA THR A 50 4.82 26.03 2.21
C THR A 50 5.94 25.11 1.75
N PHE A 51 5.60 23.89 1.37
CA PHE A 51 6.53 22.93 0.75
C PHE A 51 6.22 22.82 -0.75
N ALA A 52 7.15 22.27 -1.52
CA ALA A 52 6.85 21.86 -2.87
C ALA A 52 5.83 20.71 -2.86
N TYR A 53 5.15 20.53 -3.98
CA TYR A 53 4.20 19.46 -4.17
C TYR A 53 4.65 18.58 -5.31
N ALA A 54 4.37 17.28 -5.18
CA ALA A 54 4.50 16.36 -6.31
C ALA A 54 3.67 16.88 -7.50
N PRO A 55 4.19 16.81 -8.74
CA PRO A 55 3.56 17.41 -9.89
C PRO A 55 2.13 16.89 -10.09
N SER A 56 1.18 17.82 -10.13
CA SER A 56 -0.23 17.53 -10.34
C SER A 56 -0.53 17.33 -11.82
N GLY A 57 -1.24 16.26 -12.17
CA GLY A 57 -1.68 16.02 -13.55
C GLY A 57 -1.76 14.53 -13.88
N ILE A 58 -2.39 14.22 -15.01
CA ILE A 58 -2.35 12.89 -15.61
C ILE A 58 -1.06 12.81 -16.42
N HIS A 59 -0.17 11.94 -15.99
CA HIS A 59 1.12 11.71 -16.62
C HIS A 59 1.04 10.41 -17.42
N TRP A 60 1.70 10.37 -18.57
CA TRP A 60 1.65 9.20 -19.45
C TRP A 60 2.98 8.45 -19.39
N ARG A 61 2.96 7.22 -18.87
CA ARG A 61 4.11 6.31 -18.92
C ARG A 61 4.11 5.57 -20.26
N HIS A 62 5.25 5.63 -20.97
CA HIS A 62 5.41 5.08 -22.33
C HIS A 62 4.27 5.45 -23.32
N LYS A 63 3.67 6.65 -23.20
CA LYS A 63 2.53 7.11 -24.01
C LYS A 63 1.26 6.22 -24.00
N ILE A 64 1.19 5.18 -23.15
CA ILE A 64 0.07 4.22 -23.17
C ILE A 64 -0.69 4.20 -21.83
N TRP A 65 -0.01 4.39 -20.71
CA TRP A 65 -0.62 4.23 -19.39
C TRP A 65 -0.73 5.57 -18.65
N PRO A 66 -1.95 6.11 -18.46
CA PRO A 66 -2.15 7.28 -17.62
C PRO A 66 -1.92 6.89 -16.16
N TYR A 67 -1.03 7.61 -15.50
CA TYR A 67 -0.81 7.51 -14.07
C TYR A 67 -0.86 8.90 -13.44
N ARG A 68 -1.30 8.96 -12.18
CA ARG A 68 -1.43 10.22 -11.43
C ARG A 68 -0.56 10.14 -10.18
N TRP A 69 0.31 11.12 -10.00
CA TRP A 69 1.06 11.25 -8.76
C TRP A 69 0.12 11.50 -7.58
N THR A 70 0.50 10.96 -6.42
CA THR A 70 -0.13 11.31 -5.16
C THR A 70 0.09 12.79 -4.91
N HIS A 71 -0.97 13.56 -4.69
CA HIS A 71 -0.81 14.94 -4.22
C HIS A 71 -0.28 14.88 -2.79
N ARG A 72 0.99 15.25 -2.61
CA ARG A 72 1.72 15.26 -1.33
C ARG A 72 2.75 16.37 -1.33
N ARG A 73 3.15 16.80 -0.14
CA ARG A 73 4.33 17.65 0.06
C ARG A 73 5.60 16.86 -0.26
N THR A 74 6.56 17.53 -0.89
CA THR A 74 7.84 16.95 -1.33
C THR A 74 9.00 17.90 -1.01
N LEU A 75 10.17 17.33 -0.77
CA LEU A 75 11.41 18.09 -0.58
C LEU A 75 11.99 18.52 -1.92
N ALA A 76 12.73 19.64 -1.94
CA ALA A 76 13.36 20.15 -3.14
C ALA A 76 14.34 19.13 -3.74
N GLU A 77 15.05 18.38 -2.89
CA GLU A 77 15.96 17.32 -3.31
C GLU A 77 15.26 16.17 -4.04
N GLU A 78 14.02 15.82 -3.65
CA GLU A 78 13.26 14.84 -4.43
C GLU A 78 12.96 15.38 -5.83
N HIS A 79 12.64 16.67 -5.97
CA HIS A 79 12.45 17.27 -7.28
C HIS A 79 13.71 17.20 -8.14
N HIS A 80 14.86 17.54 -7.56
CA HIS A 80 16.14 17.50 -8.23
C HIS A 80 16.50 16.07 -8.68
N TRP A 81 16.32 15.09 -7.81
CA TRP A 81 16.55 13.68 -8.13
C TRP A 81 15.60 13.20 -9.25
N ARG A 82 14.30 13.48 -9.15
CA ARG A 82 13.30 13.08 -10.17
C ARG A 82 13.51 13.75 -11.52
N ALA A 83 14.10 14.95 -11.54
CA ALA A 83 14.50 15.62 -12.76
C ALA A 83 15.72 14.95 -13.42
N LEU A 84 16.64 14.40 -12.63
CA LEU A 84 17.85 13.72 -13.10
C LEU A 84 17.64 12.28 -13.58
N VAL A 85 16.61 11.58 -13.09
CA VAL A 85 16.35 10.19 -13.48
C VAL A 85 16.04 10.10 -15.00
N ALA A 86 16.88 9.34 -15.72
CA ALA A 86 16.91 9.21 -17.19
C ALA A 86 15.58 8.79 -17.88
N ASP A 87 14.57 8.36 -17.11
CA ASP A 87 13.25 7.95 -17.61
C ASP A 87 12.23 9.10 -17.67
N ASN A 88 12.67 10.34 -17.36
CA ASN A 88 11.85 11.55 -17.45
C ASN A 88 12.19 12.31 -18.74
N PRO A 89 11.24 12.51 -19.68
CA PRO A 89 11.52 13.29 -20.88
C PRO A 89 11.85 14.75 -20.51
N ALA A 90 12.79 15.37 -21.22
CA ALA A 90 13.02 16.80 -21.13
C ALA A 90 11.88 17.56 -21.84
N PRO A 91 11.23 18.57 -21.22
CA PRO A 91 11.44 19.07 -19.86
C PRO A 91 10.82 18.15 -18.78
N PRO A 92 11.47 18.02 -17.60
CA PRO A 92 11.04 17.11 -16.55
C PRO A 92 9.61 17.44 -16.14
N ARG A 93 8.72 16.45 -16.25
CA ARG A 93 7.25 16.58 -16.19
C ARG A 93 6.71 17.22 -14.89
N GLY A 94 6.87 18.53 -14.74
CA GLY A 94 6.55 19.29 -13.54
C GLY A 94 7.51 19.10 -12.36
N TRP A 95 8.62 18.38 -12.54
CA TRP A 95 9.68 18.27 -11.51
C TRP A 95 10.70 19.39 -11.68
N GLN A 96 11.16 19.99 -10.59
CA GLN A 96 12.06 21.15 -10.62
C GLN A 96 13.50 20.67 -10.76
N THR A 97 14.28 21.29 -11.64
CA THR A 97 15.70 20.99 -11.82
C THR A 97 16.52 21.66 -10.73
N GLY A 98 17.47 20.92 -10.15
CA GLY A 98 18.39 21.47 -9.16
C GLY A 98 19.54 22.27 -9.78
N PRO A 99 20.26 23.06 -8.97
CA PRO A 99 21.41 23.84 -9.42
C PRO A 99 22.53 22.98 -10.03
N ASN A 100 22.63 21.72 -9.61
CA ASN A 100 23.65 20.78 -10.09
C ASN A 100 23.16 19.89 -11.24
N HIS A 101 22.03 20.21 -11.88
CA HIS A 101 21.57 19.49 -13.06
C HIS A 101 22.52 19.77 -14.25
N PRO A 102 23.05 18.76 -14.97
CA PRO A 102 22.64 17.35 -14.99
C PRO A 102 23.57 16.38 -14.23
N ASP A 103 24.51 16.86 -13.40
CA ASP A 103 25.54 16.01 -12.77
C ASP A 103 24.97 15.17 -11.61
N PRO A 104 24.82 13.83 -11.77
CA PRO A 104 24.27 12.98 -10.73
C PRO A 104 25.25 12.70 -9.59
N GLY A 105 26.56 12.94 -9.77
CA GLY A 105 27.58 12.66 -8.74
C GLY A 105 27.59 13.68 -7.59
N ILE A 106 26.95 14.83 -7.77
CA ILE A 106 26.91 15.93 -6.80
C ILE A 106 25.53 16.03 -6.13
N ALA A 107 24.53 15.31 -6.65
CA ALA A 107 23.20 15.26 -6.04
C ALA A 107 23.24 14.38 -4.77
N PRO A 108 22.47 14.74 -3.71
CA PRO A 108 22.35 13.90 -2.53
C PRO A 108 21.89 12.47 -2.86
N GLY A 109 22.34 11.51 -2.06
CA GLY A 109 21.90 10.12 -2.16
C GLY A 109 20.40 9.98 -1.83
N LEU A 110 19.79 8.89 -2.30
CA LEU A 110 18.38 8.59 -2.00
C LEU A 110 18.16 8.27 -0.52
N ASP A 111 19.18 7.69 0.11
CA ASP A 111 19.33 7.45 1.54
C ASP A 111 19.34 8.76 2.35
N ASP A 112 20.11 9.77 1.91
CA ASP A 112 20.13 11.10 2.52
C ASP A 112 18.75 11.76 2.48
N VAL A 113 18.08 11.70 1.32
CA VAL A 113 16.72 12.25 1.14
C VAL A 113 15.72 11.45 2.00
N ALA A 114 15.85 10.13 2.10
CA ALA A 114 15.04 9.31 2.97
C ALA A 114 15.24 9.67 4.46
N ALA A 115 16.48 9.94 4.88
CA ALA A 115 16.79 10.38 6.23
C ALA A 115 16.20 11.77 6.53
N ALA A 116 16.26 12.71 5.59
CA ALA A 116 15.62 14.02 5.71
C ALA A 116 14.08 13.89 5.84
N TYR A 117 13.45 13.04 5.01
CA TYR A 117 12.02 12.72 5.15
C TYR A 117 11.68 12.13 6.52
N ARG A 118 12.51 11.23 7.04
CA ARG A 118 12.29 10.59 8.35
C ARG A 118 12.37 11.60 9.49
N GLN A 119 13.37 12.47 9.48
CA GLN A 119 13.56 13.52 10.48
C GLN A 119 12.40 14.53 10.43
N LEU A 120 12.02 15.01 9.24
CA LEU A 120 10.87 15.91 9.10
C LEU A 120 9.55 15.25 9.51
N ARG A 121 9.34 13.97 9.21
CA ARG A 121 8.17 13.24 9.73
C ARG A 121 8.14 13.31 11.26
N LYS A 122 9.27 13.02 11.92
CA LYS A 122 9.37 13.06 13.39
C LYS A 122 9.05 14.47 13.93
N ALA A 123 9.61 15.52 13.33
CA ALA A 123 9.30 16.91 13.70
C ALA A 123 7.79 17.23 13.60
N PHE A 124 7.12 16.73 12.56
CA PHE A 124 5.68 16.93 12.37
C PHE A 124 4.84 16.10 13.36
N GLU A 125 5.26 14.87 13.67
CA GLU A 125 4.63 14.03 14.69
C GLU A 125 4.74 14.66 16.08
N ASP A 126 5.93 15.17 16.43
CA ASP A 126 6.17 15.90 17.69
C ASP A 126 5.36 17.20 17.76
N GLY A 127 5.16 17.87 16.61
CA GLY A 127 4.26 19.01 16.45
C GLY A 127 2.76 18.65 16.38
N LYS A 128 2.37 17.39 16.59
CA LYS A 128 0.99 16.86 16.47
C LYS A 128 0.34 17.10 15.10
N ASN A 129 1.14 17.32 14.07
CA ASN A 129 0.69 17.49 12.69
C ASN A 129 0.73 16.14 11.95
N GLU A 130 -0.16 15.24 12.35
CA GLU A 130 -0.33 13.92 11.73
C GLU A 130 -0.60 13.97 10.21
N PRO A 131 -1.42 14.92 9.68
CA PRO A 131 -1.60 15.10 8.23
C PRO A 131 -0.30 15.29 7.45
N GLY A 132 0.59 16.15 7.96
CA GLY A 132 1.84 16.49 7.30
C GLY A 132 2.86 15.36 7.42
N ALA A 133 2.93 14.73 8.60
CA ALA A 133 3.80 13.57 8.84
C ALA A 133 3.53 12.42 7.85
N ALA A 134 2.27 12.17 7.50
CA ALA A 134 1.90 11.14 6.52
C ALA A 134 2.47 11.40 5.11
N ASP A 135 2.53 12.65 4.67
CA ASP A 135 3.10 13.01 3.36
C ASP A 135 4.61 12.73 3.34
N PHE A 136 5.33 13.05 4.43
CA PHE A 136 6.76 12.76 4.58
C PHE A 136 7.05 11.26 4.75
N TYR A 137 6.20 10.52 5.46
CA TYR A 137 6.29 9.06 5.55
C TYR A 137 6.20 8.39 4.18
N TYR A 138 5.26 8.85 3.35
CA TYR A 138 5.14 8.36 1.98
C TYR A 138 6.42 8.65 1.18
N GLY A 139 6.99 9.86 1.32
CA GLY A 139 8.25 10.25 0.69
C GLY A 139 9.42 9.34 1.09
N GLU A 140 9.61 9.09 2.39
CA GLU A 140 10.64 8.18 2.92
C GLU A 140 10.56 6.78 2.29
N MET A 141 9.36 6.18 2.31
CA MET A 141 9.14 4.82 1.77
C MET A 141 9.36 4.74 0.25
N GLU A 142 9.10 5.84 -0.45
CA GLU A 142 9.36 5.91 -1.89
C GLU A 142 10.86 6.02 -2.20
N MET A 143 11.61 6.79 -1.42
CA MET A 143 13.07 6.87 -1.58
C MET A 143 13.73 5.52 -1.29
N ARG A 144 13.37 4.84 -0.19
CA ARG A 144 13.87 3.49 0.16
C ARG A 144 13.52 2.43 -0.89
N ARG A 145 12.37 2.55 -1.57
CA ARG A 145 12.01 1.64 -2.67
C ARG A 145 12.91 1.82 -3.90
N HIS A 146 13.31 3.06 -4.18
CA HIS A 146 14.11 3.42 -5.35
C HIS A 146 15.61 3.37 -5.11
N ASP A 147 16.05 3.44 -3.85
CA ASP A 147 17.42 3.22 -3.47
C ASP A 147 17.84 1.78 -3.82
N ARG A 148 18.87 1.66 -4.65
CA ARG A 148 19.46 0.38 -5.06
C ARG A 148 20.88 0.22 -4.50
N ALA A 149 21.43 1.26 -3.90
CA ALA A 149 22.81 1.28 -3.43
C ALA A 149 22.91 0.69 -2.02
N GLU A 150 22.01 1.08 -1.11
CA GLU A 150 22.08 0.66 0.30
C GLU A 150 20.97 -0.33 0.68
N SER A 151 19.77 -0.15 0.14
CA SER A 151 18.59 -0.93 0.52
C SER A 151 18.63 -2.38 -0.03
N PRO A 152 18.57 -3.43 0.82
CA PRO A 152 18.55 -4.82 0.38
C PRO A 152 17.38 -5.13 -0.56
N ALA A 153 17.58 -6.05 -1.51
CA ALA A 153 16.54 -6.44 -2.47
C ALA A 153 15.24 -6.95 -1.80
N GLY A 154 15.35 -7.65 -0.67
CA GLY A 154 14.21 -8.13 0.11
C GLY A 154 13.37 -7.00 0.72
N GLU A 155 14.02 -5.98 1.27
CA GLU A 155 13.34 -4.79 1.79
C GLU A 155 12.57 -4.07 0.69
N ARG A 156 13.21 -3.89 -0.48
CA ARG A 156 12.58 -3.25 -1.64
C ARG A 156 11.38 -4.05 -2.15
N GLY A 157 11.47 -5.38 -2.16
CA GLY A 157 10.35 -6.27 -2.49
C GLY A 157 9.18 -6.11 -1.51
N LEU A 158 9.47 -6.06 -0.21
CA LEU A 158 8.47 -5.82 0.84
C LEU A 158 7.82 -4.45 0.68
N LEU A 159 8.60 -3.38 0.49
CA LEU A 159 8.09 -2.03 0.26
C LEU A 159 7.25 -1.95 -1.02
N TRP A 160 7.62 -2.68 -2.06
CA TRP A 160 6.85 -2.77 -3.29
C TRP A 160 5.50 -3.46 -3.06
N ALA A 161 5.48 -4.60 -2.36
CA ALA A 161 4.25 -5.30 -2.00
C ALA A 161 3.34 -4.44 -1.11
N TYR A 162 3.93 -3.79 -0.10
CA TYR A 162 3.21 -2.90 0.82
C TYR A 162 2.63 -1.68 0.09
N TRP A 163 3.38 -1.10 -0.85
CA TRP A 163 2.87 -0.06 -1.76
C TRP A 163 1.73 -0.58 -2.62
N LEU A 164 1.88 -1.76 -3.24
CA LEU A 164 0.90 -2.33 -4.15
C LEU A 164 -0.44 -2.51 -3.43
N ILE A 165 -0.39 -3.13 -2.25
CA ILE A 165 -1.53 -3.57 -1.45
C ILE A 165 -2.25 -2.38 -0.79
N SER A 166 -1.50 -1.46 -0.18
CA SER A 166 -2.09 -0.46 0.73
C SER A 166 -1.67 0.99 0.45
N GLY A 167 -0.77 1.21 -0.52
CA GLY A 167 -0.15 2.53 -0.71
C GLY A 167 0.59 3.00 0.53
N TYR A 168 1.33 2.09 1.17
CA TYR A 168 2.00 2.29 2.46
C TYR A 168 1.05 2.56 3.64
N GLY A 169 -0.14 1.94 3.67
CA GLY A 169 -1.10 2.09 4.77
C GLY A 169 -1.83 3.44 4.80
N LEU A 170 -1.64 4.29 3.80
CA LEU A 170 -2.23 5.63 3.72
C LEU A 170 -3.45 5.71 2.78
N ARG A 171 -3.77 4.64 2.04
CA ARG A 171 -4.85 4.65 1.04
C ARG A 171 -5.84 3.51 1.21
N ALA A 172 -6.95 3.81 1.88
CA ALA A 172 -8.05 2.87 2.11
C ALA A 172 -8.63 2.31 0.80
N SER A 173 -8.77 3.12 -0.26
CA SER A 173 -9.32 2.65 -1.54
C SER A 173 -8.49 1.56 -2.21
N ARG A 174 -7.15 1.60 -2.07
CA ARG A 174 -6.27 0.55 -2.61
C ARG A 174 -6.39 -0.72 -1.80
N ALA A 175 -6.38 -0.62 -0.47
CA ALA A 175 -6.56 -1.77 0.41
C ALA A 175 -7.92 -2.46 0.19
N LEU A 176 -9.01 -1.69 0.06
CA LEU A 176 -10.34 -2.21 -0.25
C LEU A 176 -10.42 -2.83 -1.65
N ALA A 177 -9.77 -2.22 -2.66
CA ALA A 177 -9.70 -2.81 -3.99
C ALA A 177 -8.91 -4.13 -3.99
N CYS A 178 -7.76 -4.18 -3.29
CA CYS A 178 -6.99 -5.41 -3.11
C CYS A 178 -7.78 -6.47 -2.37
N LEU A 179 -8.56 -6.09 -1.35
CA LEU A 179 -9.47 -7.02 -0.66
C LEU A 179 -10.53 -7.57 -1.62
N GLY A 180 -11.19 -6.71 -2.40
CA GLY A 180 -12.18 -7.14 -3.39
C GLY A 180 -11.61 -8.06 -4.47
N VAL A 181 -10.40 -7.77 -4.97
CA VAL A 181 -9.69 -8.63 -5.92
C VAL A 181 -9.30 -9.96 -5.28
N ALA A 182 -8.78 -9.95 -4.05
CA ALA A 182 -8.44 -11.17 -3.32
C ALA A 182 -9.67 -12.06 -3.14
N MET A 183 -10.78 -11.50 -2.65
CA MET A 183 -12.06 -12.22 -2.51
C MET A 183 -12.53 -12.79 -3.85
N ALA A 184 -12.48 -12.02 -4.94
CA ALA A 184 -12.89 -12.50 -6.26
C ALA A 184 -12.01 -13.66 -6.75
N VAL A 185 -10.69 -13.58 -6.54
CA VAL A 185 -9.75 -14.66 -6.85
C VAL A 185 -10.03 -15.90 -6.00
N THR A 186 -10.28 -15.74 -4.70
CA THR A 186 -10.64 -16.86 -3.80
C THR A 186 -11.94 -17.53 -4.26
N VAL A 187 -12.98 -16.76 -4.60
CA VAL A 187 -14.25 -17.29 -5.11
C VAL A 187 -14.05 -18.06 -6.42
N LEU A 188 -13.30 -17.50 -7.37
CA LEU A 188 -12.98 -18.18 -8.64
C LEU A 188 -12.19 -19.46 -8.41
N ALA A 189 -11.19 -19.43 -7.54
CA ALA A 189 -10.37 -20.59 -7.23
C ALA A 189 -11.18 -21.70 -6.55
N LEU A 190 -12.07 -21.36 -5.63
CA LEU A 190 -12.98 -22.33 -5.00
C LEU A 190 -14.01 -22.88 -5.99
N ALA A 191 -14.57 -22.07 -6.88
CA ALA A 191 -15.51 -22.53 -7.90
C ALA A 191 -14.85 -23.52 -8.89
N LEU A 192 -13.60 -23.25 -9.26
CA LEU A 192 -12.84 -24.04 -10.23
C LEU A 192 -12.19 -25.31 -9.63
N TRP A 193 -11.73 -25.25 -8.38
CA TRP A 193 -10.93 -26.33 -7.76
C TRP A 193 -11.41 -26.76 -6.38
N GLY A 194 -12.08 -25.90 -5.62
CA GLY A 194 -12.40 -26.14 -4.21
C GLY A 194 -13.71 -26.88 -3.93
N LEU A 195 -14.72 -26.72 -4.77
CA LEU A 195 -16.04 -27.33 -4.56
C LEU A 195 -16.15 -28.72 -5.20
N PRO A 196 -16.63 -29.75 -4.47
CA PRO A 196 -16.85 -31.09 -5.02
C PRO A 196 -17.95 -31.10 -6.08
N THR A 197 -17.92 -32.09 -6.98
CA THR A 197 -18.88 -32.19 -8.10
C THR A 197 -20.29 -32.46 -7.63
N ASN A 198 -20.45 -33.27 -6.58
CA ASN A 198 -21.70 -33.51 -5.89
C ASN A 198 -21.50 -33.17 -4.40
N ALA A 199 -22.53 -32.63 -3.75
CA ALA A 199 -22.52 -32.57 -2.30
C ALA A 199 -22.41 -34.01 -1.77
N PRO A 200 -21.44 -34.34 -0.90
CA PRO A 200 -21.30 -35.70 -0.40
C PRO A 200 -22.60 -36.06 0.33
N SER A 201 -23.33 -37.02 -0.24
CA SER A 201 -24.50 -37.59 0.42
C SER A 201 -23.99 -38.46 1.56
N SER A 202 -24.01 -37.92 2.77
CA SER A 202 -23.74 -38.72 3.97
C SER A 202 -24.85 -39.76 4.09
N HIS A 203 -24.52 -41.01 3.76
CA HIS A 203 -25.44 -42.12 3.98
C HIS A 203 -25.20 -42.63 5.39
N SER A 204 -26.15 -42.39 6.28
CA SER A 204 -26.18 -43.01 7.60
C SER A 204 -26.78 -44.41 7.47
N VAL A 205 -25.95 -45.44 7.48
CA VAL A 205 -26.41 -46.82 7.51
C VAL A 205 -26.54 -47.23 8.98
N GLY A 206 -27.76 -47.55 9.40
CA GLY A 206 -28.02 -48.07 10.73
C GLY A 206 -28.11 -49.59 10.69
N THR A 207 -27.23 -50.29 11.39
CA THR A 207 -27.38 -51.73 11.64
C THR A 207 -27.98 -51.94 13.03
N LEU A 208 -29.10 -52.67 13.06
CA LEU A 208 -29.81 -53.05 14.29
C LEU A 208 -29.43 -54.49 14.62
N THR A 209 -28.68 -54.68 15.71
CA THR A 209 -28.32 -56.02 16.22
C THR A 209 -28.94 -56.19 17.61
N GLY A 210 -30.09 -56.85 17.68
CA GLY A 210 -30.86 -56.97 18.91
C GLY A 210 -31.42 -55.62 19.36
N THR A 211 -30.87 -55.05 20.44
CA THR A 211 -31.26 -53.74 21.01
C THR A 211 -30.25 -52.62 20.72
N THR A 212 -29.12 -52.92 20.07
CA THR A 212 -28.04 -51.97 19.84
C THR A 212 -28.13 -51.42 18.42
N ILE A 213 -28.25 -50.08 18.30
CA ILE A 213 -28.27 -49.37 17.01
C ILE A 213 -26.85 -48.87 16.75
N ALA A 214 -26.18 -49.42 15.74
CA ALA A 214 -24.91 -48.90 15.25
C ALA A 214 -25.18 -48.04 14.01
N LEU A 215 -25.02 -46.72 14.12
CA LEU A 215 -25.04 -45.81 12.96
C LEU A 215 -23.61 -45.66 12.42
N THR A 216 -23.36 -46.18 11.23
CA THR A 216 -22.16 -45.86 10.46
C THR A 216 -22.50 -44.76 9.45
N THR A 217 -21.91 -43.58 9.64
CA THR A 217 -22.04 -42.47 8.69
C THR A 217 -20.87 -42.54 7.74
N ASP A 218 -21.12 -42.94 6.49
CA ASP A 218 -20.11 -42.93 5.44
C ASP A 218 -20.21 -41.60 4.66
N SER A 219 -19.14 -40.80 4.71
CA SER A 219 -19.00 -39.55 3.99
C SER A 219 -17.88 -39.71 2.96
N PRO A 220 -18.21 -39.98 1.68
CA PRO A 220 -17.20 -40.18 0.65
C PRO A 220 -16.37 -38.90 0.44
N ALA A 221 -15.08 -39.08 0.12
CA ALA A 221 -14.15 -37.98 -0.06
C ALA A 221 -14.63 -37.03 -1.18
N PRO A 222 -14.51 -35.69 -1.00
CA PRO A 222 -14.92 -34.72 -2.01
C PRO A 222 -13.98 -34.77 -3.22
N VAL A 223 -14.44 -35.39 -4.32
CA VAL A 223 -13.68 -35.50 -5.59
C VAL A 223 -14.26 -34.56 -6.66
N LEU A 224 -13.37 -33.93 -7.43
CA LEU A 224 -13.71 -33.05 -8.54
C LEU A 224 -13.47 -33.74 -9.88
N THR A 225 -14.52 -34.29 -10.49
CA THR A 225 -14.43 -35.12 -11.72
C THR A 225 -14.79 -34.38 -13.01
N THR A 226 -15.40 -33.19 -12.91
CA THR A 226 -15.86 -32.41 -14.08
C THR A 226 -14.72 -31.81 -14.91
N PRO A 227 -14.82 -31.72 -16.24
CA PRO A 227 -13.85 -31.03 -17.10
C PRO A 227 -13.86 -29.50 -16.87
N MET A 228 -12.68 -28.83 -16.94
CA MET A 228 -12.50 -27.41 -16.56
C MET A 228 -13.49 -26.43 -17.21
N ARG A 229 -13.89 -26.69 -18.46
CA ARG A 229 -14.78 -25.81 -19.25
C ARG A 229 -16.21 -25.74 -18.70
N HIS A 230 -16.63 -26.69 -17.88
CA HIS A 230 -17.97 -26.73 -17.27
C HIS A 230 -17.96 -26.47 -15.75
N ARG A 231 -16.80 -26.10 -15.18
CA ARG A 231 -16.69 -25.86 -13.72
C ARG A 231 -17.19 -24.49 -13.28
N LEU A 232 -17.30 -23.53 -14.20
CA LEU A 232 -17.74 -22.17 -13.92
C LEU A 232 -19.27 -22.07 -14.08
N THR A 233 -20.02 -22.58 -13.11
CA THR A 233 -21.50 -22.45 -13.07
C THR A 233 -21.92 -21.43 -12.01
N ALA A 234 -23.05 -20.75 -12.23
CA ALA A 234 -23.58 -19.76 -11.29
C ALA A 234 -23.78 -20.34 -9.88
N GLN A 235 -24.27 -21.58 -9.79
CA GLN A 235 -24.48 -22.29 -8.52
C GLN A 235 -23.18 -22.55 -7.74
N ARG A 236 -22.08 -22.86 -8.46
CA ARG A 236 -20.75 -23.02 -7.85
C ARG A 236 -20.18 -21.68 -7.38
N VAL A 237 -20.36 -20.62 -8.15
CA VAL A 237 -19.95 -19.26 -7.75
C VAL A 237 -20.71 -18.80 -6.51
N GLU A 238 -22.02 -19.06 -6.43
CA GLU A 238 -22.82 -18.75 -5.24
C GLU A 238 -22.38 -19.55 -4.00
N SER A 239 -22.08 -20.84 -4.18
CA SER A 239 -21.60 -21.68 -3.08
C SER A 239 -20.22 -21.23 -2.60
N ALA A 240 -19.31 -20.93 -3.54
CA ALA A 240 -17.99 -20.41 -3.25
C ALA A 240 -18.04 -19.03 -2.58
N SER A 241 -18.95 -18.14 -2.99
CA SER A 241 -19.09 -16.82 -2.37
C SER A 241 -19.58 -16.91 -0.93
N ARG A 242 -20.54 -17.80 -0.63
CA ARG A 242 -20.96 -18.08 0.75
C ARG A 242 -19.81 -18.61 1.61
N VAL A 243 -18.99 -19.52 1.05
CA VAL A 243 -17.79 -20.04 1.74
C VAL A 243 -16.80 -18.92 2.03
N VAL A 244 -16.48 -18.06 1.07
CA VAL A 244 -15.54 -16.93 1.28
C VAL A 244 -16.07 -15.96 2.33
N VAL A 245 -17.32 -15.51 2.22
CA VAL A 245 -17.91 -14.57 3.19
C VAL A 245 -17.94 -15.16 4.60
N ASN A 246 -18.37 -16.43 4.74
CA ASN A 246 -18.40 -17.09 6.04
C ASN A 246 -17.01 -17.42 6.58
N SER A 247 -16.03 -17.69 5.72
CA SER A 247 -14.64 -17.93 6.12
C SER A 247 -14.02 -16.64 6.67
N VAL A 248 -14.22 -15.51 5.98
CA VAL A 248 -13.70 -14.19 6.40
C VAL A 248 -14.32 -13.71 7.70
N VAL A 249 -15.64 -13.89 7.86
CA VAL A 249 -16.39 -13.28 8.98
C VAL A 249 -16.62 -14.27 10.13
N PHE A 250 -16.91 -15.54 9.82
CA PHE A 250 -17.47 -16.50 10.79
C PHE A 250 -16.64 -17.77 11.00
N ARG A 251 -15.44 -17.89 10.42
CA ARG A 251 -14.46 -18.97 10.67
C ARG A 251 -14.93 -20.40 10.30
N SER A 252 -16.19 -20.62 9.96
CA SER A 252 -16.77 -21.93 9.65
C SER A 252 -17.34 -21.97 8.23
N ALA A 253 -16.58 -22.54 7.31
CA ALA A 253 -17.15 -23.10 6.09
C ALA A 253 -17.61 -24.53 6.41
N GLY A 254 -18.89 -24.71 6.73
CA GLY A 254 -19.48 -26.04 6.95
C GLY A 254 -19.59 -26.88 5.66
N GLN A 255 -18.69 -26.72 4.69
CA GLN A 255 -18.71 -27.45 3.42
C GLN A 255 -17.51 -28.39 3.29
N ASN A 256 -17.77 -29.59 2.79
CA ASN A 256 -16.75 -30.58 2.45
C ASN A 256 -15.97 -30.11 1.20
N LEU A 257 -14.89 -29.37 1.41
CA LEU A 257 -13.99 -28.87 0.37
C LEU A 257 -13.03 -29.95 -0.11
N THR A 258 -12.60 -29.87 -1.37
CA THR A 258 -11.49 -30.69 -1.88
C THR A 258 -10.19 -30.30 -1.15
N THR A 259 -9.15 -31.16 -1.17
CA THR A 259 -7.84 -30.84 -0.57
C THR A 259 -7.31 -29.48 -1.04
N THR A 260 -7.41 -29.19 -2.33
CA THR A 260 -7.04 -27.90 -2.91
C THR A 260 -7.91 -26.76 -2.38
N GLY A 261 -9.22 -26.99 -2.24
CA GLY A 261 -10.16 -26.04 -1.63
C GLY A 261 -9.80 -25.68 -0.20
N SER A 262 -9.41 -26.66 0.61
CA SER A 262 -8.98 -26.45 1.99
C SER A 262 -7.72 -25.58 2.09
N PHE A 263 -6.74 -25.78 1.20
CA PHE A 263 -5.56 -24.91 1.15
C PHE A 263 -5.92 -23.47 0.72
N ILE A 264 -6.78 -23.31 -0.29
CA ILE A 264 -7.25 -21.99 -0.73
C ILE A 264 -7.96 -21.26 0.42
N GLU A 265 -8.84 -21.96 1.13
CA GLU A 265 -9.56 -21.40 2.28
C GLU A 265 -8.58 -21.00 3.39
N MET A 266 -7.62 -21.86 3.73
CA MET A 266 -6.65 -21.58 4.79
C MET A 266 -5.82 -20.33 4.51
N VAL A 267 -5.43 -20.09 3.25
CA VAL A 267 -4.73 -18.87 2.84
C VAL A 267 -5.63 -17.63 2.91
N SER A 268 -6.88 -17.74 2.44
CA SER A 268 -7.85 -16.63 2.49
C SER A 268 -8.14 -16.18 3.93
N ARG A 269 -8.24 -17.13 4.87
CA ARG A 269 -8.43 -16.87 6.31
C ARG A 269 -7.34 -16.02 6.96
N ILE A 270 -6.16 -15.91 6.34
CA ILE A 270 -5.07 -15.04 6.83
C ILE A 270 -5.03 -13.76 5.99
N LEU A 271 -5.04 -13.89 4.68
CA LEU A 271 -4.81 -12.78 3.77
C LEU A 271 -5.95 -11.74 3.82
N GLU A 272 -7.20 -12.18 3.81
CA GLU A 272 -8.36 -11.28 3.72
C GLU A 272 -8.55 -10.44 5.00
N PRO A 273 -8.43 -11.00 6.23
CA PRO A 273 -8.43 -10.19 7.45
C PRO A 273 -7.26 -9.20 7.55
N VAL A 274 -6.06 -9.57 7.08
CA VAL A 274 -4.92 -8.65 7.03
C VAL A 274 -5.20 -7.47 6.11
N LEU A 275 -5.77 -7.71 4.93
CA LEU A 275 -6.17 -6.66 3.99
C LEU A 275 -7.27 -5.76 4.58
N LEU A 276 -8.23 -6.33 5.30
CA LEU A 276 -9.27 -5.57 5.99
C LEU A 276 -8.66 -4.69 7.10
N ALA A 277 -7.75 -5.22 7.92
CA ALA A 277 -7.06 -4.46 8.96
C ALA A 277 -6.25 -3.28 8.38
N LEU A 278 -5.55 -3.50 7.26
CA LEU A 278 -4.86 -2.44 6.52
C LEU A 278 -5.83 -1.37 5.99
N ALA A 279 -7.00 -1.77 5.51
CA ALA A 279 -8.03 -0.83 5.07
C ALA A 279 -8.54 0.05 6.23
N VAL A 280 -8.85 -0.56 7.38
CA VAL A 280 -9.28 0.16 8.58
C VAL A 280 -8.21 1.13 9.08
N LEU A 281 -6.94 0.70 9.11
CA LEU A 281 -5.82 1.56 9.50
C LEU A 281 -5.69 2.77 8.57
N ALA A 282 -5.86 2.56 7.26
CA ALA A 282 -5.82 3.64 6.27
C ALA A 282 -7.04 4.58 6.32
N VAL A 283 -8.19 4.11 6.79
CA VAL A 283 -9.35 4.98 7.07
C VAL A 283 -9.07 5.83 8.32
N ARG A 284 -8.54 5.22 9.38
CA ARG A 284 -8.21 5.92 10.62
C ARG A 284 -7.20 7.04 10.38
N SER A 285 -6.16 6.79 9.57
CA SER A 285 -5.17 7.82 9.22
C SER A 285 -5.76 8.97 8.42
N ARG A 286 -6.82 8.72 7.63
CA ARG A 286 -7.54 9.77 6.90
C ARG A 286 -8.50 10.56 7.80
N VAL A 287 -9.15 9.94 8.77
CA VAL A 287 -10.06 10.64 9.72
C VAL A 287 -9.29 11.52 10.68
N LYS A 288 -8.06 11.14 11.03
CA LYS A 288 -7.13 11.98 11.81
C LYS A 288 -6.57 13.17 11.03
N ARG A 289 -6.80 13.23 9.71
CA ARG A 289 -6.29 14.27 8.82
C ARG A 289 -7.18 15.50 8.81
#